data_AF-S4PM18-F1
#
_entry.id   AF-S4PM18-F1
#
_cell.length_a   1.000
_cell.length_b   1.000
_cell.length_c   1.000
_cell.angle_alpha   90.00
_cell.angle_beta   90.00
_cell.angle_gamma   90.00
#
_symmetry.space_group_name_H-M   'P 1'
#
loop_
_entity.id
_entity.type
_entity.pdbx_description
1 polymer ?
#
loop_
_entity_poly.entity_id
_entity_poly.type
_entity_poly.pdbx_seq_one_letter_code
_entity_poly.pdbx_strand_id
1 'polypeptide(L)' 'NDVLLRKHITAQLDNITCINCCKYYLVPTTAKCGHSLCHTCWRTNRTCPICALQVEKKSLRLNCPLQTLTE' A
#
# COMPACT_ATOMS: atom_id res chain seq x y z
N ASN A 1 12.66 -3.15 27.15
CA ASN A 1 12.84 -2.00 26.24
C ASN A 1 13.15 -2.39 24.78
N ASP A 2 13.40 -3.66 24.45
CA ASP A 2 13.66 -4.12 23.07
C ASP A 2 12.37 -4.40 22.26
N VAL A 3 11.34 -4.97 22.89
CA VAL A 3 10.05 -5.30 22.25
C VAL A 3 9.31 -4.07 21.72
N LEU A 4 9.38 -2.96 22.46
CA LEU A 4 8.77 -1.69 22.05
C LEU A 4 9.44 -1.12 20.80
N LEU A 5 10.78 -1.17 20.74
CA LEU A 5 11.54 -0.73 19.58
C LEU A 5 11.20 -1.56 18.34
N ARG A 6 11.14 -2.89 18.47
CA ARG A 6 10.75 -3.78 17.36
C ARG A 6 9.35 -3.45 16.83
N LYS A 7 8.37 -3.27 17.73
CA LYS A 7 6.99 -2.89 17.34
C LYS A 7 6.95 -1.58 16.55
N HIS A 8 7.72 -0.58 16.96
CA HIS A 8 7.79 0.70 16.23
C HIS A 8 8.41 0.54 14.85
N ILE A 9 9.50 -0.23 14.73
CA ILE A 9 10.15 -0.50 13.45
C ILE A 9 9.18 -1.25 12.52
N THR A 10 8.52 -2.30 13.00
CA THR A 10 7.54 -3.05 12.19
C THR A 10 6.39 -2.15 11.73
N ALA A 11 5.82 -1.33 12.62
CA ALA A 11 4.75 -0.41 12.24
C ALA A 11 5.19 0.61 11.19
N GLN A 12 6.44 1.10 11.24
CA GLN A 12 6.99 1.98 10.21
C GLN A 12 7.10 1.25 8.86
N LEU A 13 7.56 0.00 8.86
CA LEU A 13 7.67 -0.82 7.65
C LEU A 13 6.31 -1.14 7.04
N ASP A 14 5.29 -1.44 7.85
CA ASP A 14 3.93 -1.73 7.39
C ASP A 14 3.33 -0.52 6.63
N ASN A 15 3.69 0.70 7.03
CA ASN A 15 3.21 1.92 6.37
C ASN A 15 3.83 2.18 5.00
N ILE A 16 5.00 1.60 4.71
CA ILE A 16 5.73 1.80 3.43
C ILE A 16 5.79 0.55 2.56
N THR A 17 5.16 -0.55 2.99
CA THR A 17 5.12 -1.81 2.25
C THR A 17 3.74 -2.09 1.66
N CYS A 18 3.74 -2.65 0.46
CA CYS A 18 2.53 -3.06 -0.24
C CYS A 18 2.11 -4.45 0.24
N ILE A 19 0.92 -4.56 0.83
CA ILE A 19 0.38 -5.83 1.35
C ILE A 19 0.24 -6.92 0.27
N ASN A 20 0.13 -6.56 -1.01
CA ASN A 20 -0.04 -7.54 -2.07
C ASN A 20 1.28 -8.22 -2.51
N CYS A 21 2.39 -7.48 -2.53
CA CYS A 21 3.68 -8.02 -2.98
C CYS A 21 4.73 -8.14 -1.87
N CYS A 22 4.40 -7.68 -0.65
CA CYS A 22 5.27 -7.69 0.53
C CYS A 22 6.62 -6.99 0.30
N LYS A 23 6.64 -5.98 -0.58
CA LYS A 23 7.80 -5.14 -0.90
C LYS A 23 7.45 -3.68 -0.63
N TYR A 24 8.45 -2.80 -0.60
CA TYR A 24 8.19 -1.35 -0.62
C TYR A 24 7.31 -0.97 -1.81
N TYR A 25 6.53 0.10 -1.63
CA TYR A 25 5.69 0.60 -2.70
C TYR A 25 6.52 0.97 -3.93
N LEU A 26 6.02 0.57 -5.09
CA LEU A 26 6.50 1.03 -6.39
C LEU A 26 5.33 1.66 -7.11
N VAL A 27 5.35 2.98 -7.26
CA VAL A 27 4.24 3.77 -7.81
C VAL A 27 2.94 3.45 -7.04
N PRO A 28 2.86 3.77 -5.74
CA PRO A 28 1.69 3.49 -4.93
C PRO A 28 0.51 4.25 -5.49
N THR A 29 -0.59 3.54 -5.70
CA THR A 29 -1.86 4.16 -6.08
C THR A 29 -2.94 3.76 -5.10
N THR A 30 -3.79 4.71 -4.78
CA THR A 30 -4.90 4.58 -3.84
C THR A 30 -6.19 4.35 -4.61
N ALA A 31 -6.95 3.33 -4.19
CA ALA A 31 -8.32 3.14 -4.65
C ALA A 31 -9.30 4.06 -3.90
N LYS A 32 -10.52 4.20 -4.43
CA LYS A 32 -11.61 4.96 -3.79
C LYS A 32 -11.91 4.51 -2.35
N CYS A 33 -11.63 3.26 -2.01
CA CYS A 33 -11.77 2.75 -0.65
C CYS A 33 -10.70 3.25 0.34
N GLY A 34 -9.72 4.04 -0.11
CA GLY A 34 -8.67 4.63 0.71
C GLY A 34 -7.39 3.79 0.83
N HIS A 35 -7.41 2.53 0.39
CA HIS A 35 -6.24 1.65 0.48
C HIS A 35 -5.29 1.79 -0.71
N SER A 36 -3.99 1.67 -0.43
CA SER A 36 -2.91 1.77 -1.42
C SER A 36 -2.31 0.40 -1.76
N LEU A 37 -1.97 0.19 -3.03
CA LEU A 37 -1.09 -0.88 -3.54
C LEU A 37 -0.17 -0.30 -4.61
N CYS A 38 0.88 -1.02 -4.98
CA CYS A 38 1.65 -0.69 -6.19
C CYS A 38 0.72 -0.66 -7.41
N HIS A 39 0.97 0.25 -8.36
CA HIS A 39 0.17 0.35 -9.58
C HIS A 39 0.05 -0.99 -10.32
N THR A 40 1.13 -1.77 -10.37
CA THR A 40 1.15 -3.10 -10.98
C THR A 40 0.35 -4.13 -10.17
N CYS A 41 0.39 -4.05 -8.84
CA CYS A 41 -0.39 -4.94 -7.95
C CYS A 41 -1.89 -4.72 -8.09
N TRP A 42 -2.33 -3.49 -8.42
CA TRP A 42 -3.73 -3.29 -8.76
C TRP A 42 -4.13 -3.99 -10.05
N ARG A 43 -3.24 -4.22 -11.02
CA ARG A 43 -3.63 -4.87 -12.29
C ARG A 43 -4.08 -6.30 -12.08
N THR A 44 -3.51 -6.99 -11.10
CA THR A 44 -3.85 -8.40 -10.77
C THR A 44 -5.05 -8.53 -9.85
N ASN A 45 -5.46 -7.45 -9.16
CA ASN A 45 -6.50 -7.50 -8.14
C ASN A 45 -7.78 -6.79 -8.59
N ARG A 46 -8.91 -7.50 -8.71
CA ARG A 46 -10.21 -6.85 -9.01
C ARG A 46 -10.86 -6.22 -7.78
N THR A 47 -10.55 -6.74 -6.60
CA THR A 47 -11.02 -6.28 -5.29
C THR A 47 -9.86 -5.75 -4.46
N CYS A 48 -10.16 -4.91 -3.47
CA CYS A 48 -9.18 -4.49 -2.48
C CYS A 48 -8.86 -5.66 -1.55
N PRO A 49 -7.60 -6.05 -1.37
CA PRO A 49 -7.23 -7.17 -0.48
C PRO A 49 -7.46 -6.85 1.01
N ILE A 50 -7.68 -5.58 1.37
CA ILE A 50 -7.84 -5.16 2.78
C ILE A 50 -9.32 -5.10 3.17
N CYS A 51 -10.20 -4.58 2.31
CA CYS A 51 -11.62 -4.39 2.63
C CYS A 51 -12.59 -5.10 1.67
N ALA A 52 -12.08 -5.91 0.73
CA ALA A 52 -12.82 -6.67 -0.26
C ALA A 52 -13.71 -5.85 -1.25
N LEU A 53 -13.71 -4.52 -1.16
CA LEU A 53 -14.45 -3.65 -2.08
C LEU A 53 -13.94 -3.78 -3.52
N GLN A 54 -14.85 -3.73 -4.49
CA GLN A 54 -14.52 -3.72 -5.91
C GLN A 54 -13.70 -2.48 -6.29
N VAL A 55 -12.69 -2.66 -7.13
CA VAL A 55 -11.75 -1.60 -7.49
C VAL A 55 -12.00 -1.15 -8.91
N GLU A 56 -12.48 0.08 -9.06
CA GLU A 56 -12.58 0.75 -10.36
C GLU A 56 -11.19 1.25 -10.79
N LYS A 57 -10.56 0.57 -11.76
CA LYS A 57 -9.17 0.87 -12.19
C LYS A 57 -8.95 2.30 -12.66
N LYS A 58 -9.95 2.89 -13.32
CA LYS A 58 -9.91 4.28 -13.80
C LYS A 58 -9.90 5.31 -12.66
N SER A 59 -10.32 4.90 -11.46
CA SER A 59 -10.38 5.76 -10.28
C SER A 59 -9.11 5.71 -9.42
N LEU A 60 -8.14 4.85 -9.74
CA LEU A 60 -6.88 4.76 -9.02
C LEU A 60 -6.12 6.09 -9.14
N ARG A 61 -5.67 6.61 -8.01
CA ARG A 61 -4.89 7.86 -7.95
C ARG A 61 -3.49 7.58 -7.43
N LEU A 62 -2.48 8.22 -8.01
CA LEU A 62 -1.12 8.16 -7.46
C LEU A 62 -1.12 8.74 -6.04
N ASN A 63 -0.47 8.04 -5.12
CA ASN A 63 -0.25 8.48 -3.76
C ASN A 63 1.15 9.12 -3.68
N CYS A 64 1.28 10.37 -4.13
CA CYS A 64 2.58 11.06 -4.17
C CYS A 64 3.30 11.08 -2.82
N PRO A 65 2.63 11.36 -1.68
CA PRO A 65 3.28 11.31 -0.37
C PRO A 65 3.92 9.94 -0.08
N LEU A 66 3.22 8.85 -0.41
CA LEU A 66 3.73 7.50 -0.18
C LEU A 66 4.86 7.13 -1.14
N GLN A 67 4.83 7.64 -2.38
CA GLN A 67 5.92 7.45 -3.35
C GLN A 67 7.22 8.07 -2.82
N THR A 68 7.16 9.32 -2.32
CA THR A 68 8.32 10.06 -1.80
C THR A 68 8.96 9.40 -0.57
N LEU A 69 8.22 8.58 0.19
CA LEU A 69 8.77 7.84 1.33
C LEU A 69 9.57 6.59 0.94
N THR A 70 9.44 6.14 -0.32
CA THR A 70 10.01 4.89 -0.83
C THR A 70 11.02 5.10 -1.97
N GLU A 71 11.19 6.35 -2.43
CA GLU A 71 12.25 6.79 -3.34
C GLU A 71 13.51 7.21 -2.57
#